data_AF-A0A354XXZ5-F1
#
_entry.id   AF-A0A354XXZ5-F1
#
_cell.length_a   1.000
_cell.length_b   1.000
_cell.length_c   1.000
_cell.angle_alpha   90.00
_cell.angle_beta   90.00
_cell.angle_gamma   90.00
#
_symmetry.space_group_name_H-M   'P 1'
#
loop_
_entity.id
_entity.type
_entity.pdbx_description
1 polymer ?
#
loop_
_entity_poly.entity_id
_entity_poly.type
_entity_poly.pdbx_seq_one_letter_code
_entity_poly.pdbx_strand_id
1 'polypeptide(L)'
;MKFTENKLEQSFTELLAQEGYPHSLGNTLQRQIDEVLIESDLHGYLSSRYANQGLTDTEIKSIILELKSLPASDLYESNKRFMKMLSDGFILKREDHSQKDIYIQLIDYTGLEKYKYSAEELITIVADIEEEYIPEDKNIYRFVTQLEIYGSEKRIPDGIVYINGLPLVLFEFKSAIREDATIFNAYNQLTVRYRRDIPEVLKYNAFCVISDGVNNKAGSLFAPYEFYYAWRRIAGQPNEVDGIDSMFTLIQGMFHKNRLRDVIRNFIFIPDTGKKEEKIVCRYPQYYAARALFENIKKAQKPLGDGKGGTYFGATGSGKSYTMLYLTRLLMKSEHFGSPTVVLITDRNDLDDQLSKQFINARTFIGDNTVESVESRADLREKLQGRQSGGVFLTTIQKFTGDTELLSERTNVICISDEAHRSQINLDQKIRITESGVTKSFGFAKYLHDSLPNATFVGFTGTPIDATLDVFGQEVDA
;
A
#
# COMPACT_ATOMS: atom_id res chain seq x y z
N MET A 1 27.69 -16.63 -23.72
CA MET A 1 28.38 -15.48 -23.06
C MET A 1 28.15 -15.61 -21.56
N LYS A 2 29.17 -15.49 -20.70
CA LYS A 2 29.00 -15.63 -19.23
C LYS A 2 28.18 -14.45 -18.68
N PHE A 3 27.13 -14.73 -17.90
CA PHE A 3 26.27 -13.73 -17.24
C PHE A 3 26.79 -13.54 -15.81
N THR A 4 27.54 -12.46 -15.59
CA THR A 4 28.24 -12.15 -14.33
C THR A 4 27.51 -11.06 -13.55
N GLU A 5 27.76 -10.93 -12.24
CA GLU A 5 27.18 -9.88 -11.38
C GLU A 5 27.33 -8.48 -11.98
N ASN A 6 28.51 -8.13 -12.49
CA ASN A 6 28.74 -6.83 -13.13
C ASN A 6 27.84 -6.56 -14.35
N LYS A 7 27.47 -7.58 -15.12
CA LYS A 7 26.55 -7.43 -16.26
C LYS A 7 25.10 -7.28 -15.81
N LEU A 8 24.75 -7.95 -14.72
CA LEU A 8 23.44 -7.79 -14.10
C LEU A 8 23.30 -6.37 -13.54
N GLU A 9 24.32 -5.87 -12.84
CA GLU A 9 24.38 -4.47 -12.39
C GLU A 9 24.21 -3.49 -13.55
N GLN A 10 24.91 -3.70 -14.67
CA GLN A 10 24.75 -2.89 -15.89
C GLN A 10 23.32 -2.96 -16.46
N SER A 11 22.71 -4.15 -16.49
CA SER A 11 21.35 -4.33 -17.01
C SER A 11 20.32 -3.57 -16.15
N PHE A 12 20.41 -3.69 -14.83
CA PHE A 12 19.58 -2.92 -13.90
C PHE A 12 19.83 -1.41 -14.03
N THR A 13 21.09 -1.01 -14.20
CA THR A 13 21.48 0.40 -14.41
C THR A 13 20.79 0.98 -15.65
N GLU A 14 20.83 0.28 -16.77
CA GLU A 14 20.21 0.72 -18.03
C GLU A 14 18.68 0.78 -17.91
N LEU A 15 18.05 -0.25 -17.34
CA LEU A 15 16.59 -0.30 -17.18
C LEU A 15 16.07 0.77 -16.22
N LEU A 16 16.74 0.98 -15.09
CA LEU A 16 16.37 2.04 -14.15
C LEU A 16 16.59 3.44 -14.75
N ALA A 17 17.65 3.63 -15.55
CA ALA A 17 17.84 4.89 -16.26
C ALA A 17 16.69 5.19 -17.24
N GLN A 18 16.17 4.17 -17.93
CA GLN A 18 15.00 4.28 -18.81
C GLN A 18 13.72 4.64 -18.04
N GLU A 19 13.55 4.13 -16.82
CA GLU A 19 12.47 4.53 -15.90
C GLU A 19 12.72 5.88 -15.20
N GLY A 20 13.79 6.59 -15.58
CA GLY A 20 14.10 7.93 -15.10
C GLY A 20 14.82 8.00 -13.75
N TYR A 21 15.60 6.95 -13.41
CA TYR A 21 16.52 6.90 -12.27
C TYR A 21 17.96 7.01 -12.79
N PRO A 22 18.51 8.23 -12.95
CA PRO A 22 19.87 8.40 -13.44
C PRO A 22 20.88 7.69 -12.54
N HIS A 23 21.86 7.04 -13.18
CA HIS A 23 22.93 6.32 -12.50
C HIS A 23 24.00 7.26 -11.95
N SER A 24 24.59 6.92 -10.81
CA SER A 24 25.77 7.58 -10.28
C SER A 24 26.64 6.57 -9.55
N LEU A 25 27.97 6.68 -9.68
CA LEU A 25 28.89 5.90 -8.87
C LEU A 25 29.00 6.53 -7.47
N GLY A 26 29.09 5.71 -6.43
CA GLY A 26 29.12 6.20 -5.05
C GLY A 26 30.28 7.16 -4.75
N ASN A 27 31.43 6.99 -5.42
CA ASN A 27 32.59 7.88 -5.30
C ASN A 27 32.41 9.25 -5.98
N THR A 28 31.37 9.44 -6.79
CA THR A 28 31.03 10.73 -7.41
C THR A 28 30.10 11.57 -6.53
N LEU A 29 29.51 10.97 -5.49
CA LEU A 29 28.61 11.66 -4.57
C LEU A 29 29.40 12.46 -3.54
N GLN A 30 29.06 13.73 -3.39
CA GLN A 30 29.61 14.56 -2.31
C GLN A 30 28.85 14.27 -1.01
N ARG A 31 29.47 13.46 -0.13
CA ARG A 31 28.96 13.15 1.21
C ARG A 31 30.10 12.86 2.18
N GLN A 32 29.83 12.98 3.47
CA GLN A 32 30.74 12.44 4.49
C GLN A 32 30.69 10.91 4.48
N ILE A 33 31.78 10.28 4.89
CA ILE A 33 31.97 8.83 4.70
C ILE A 33 31.00 8.00 5.56
N ASP A 34 30.64 8.54 6.72
CA ASP A 34 29.69 8.02 7.72
C ASP A 34 28.23 8.36 7.41
N GLU A 35 27.97 9.24 6.44
CA GLU A 35 26.62 9.66 6.09
C GLU A 35 26.00 8.81 5.00
N VAL A 36 24.80 8.28 5.23
CA VAL A 36 24.08 7.43 4.26
C VAL A 36 23.08 8.22 3.42
N LEU A 37 22.73 9.44 3.85
CA LEU A 37 21.86 10.36 3.12
C LEU A 37 22.66 11.17 2.10
N ILE A 38 22.01 11.52 0.97
CA ILE A 38 22.50 12.56 0.07
C ILE A 38 21.86 13.87 0.53
N GLU A 39 22.43 14.50 1.56
CA GLU A 39 21.84 15.67 2.22
C GLU A 39 21.55 16.82 1.25
N SER A 40 22.40 17.00 0.23
CA SER A 40 22.20 18.03 -0.80
C SER A 40 20.95 17.82 -1.63
N ASP A 41 20.60 16.57 -1.98
CA ASP A 41 19.38 16.26 -2.71
C ASP A 41 18.15 16.48 -1.81
N LEU A 42 18.21 16.04 -0.55
CA LEU A 42 17.10 16.21 0.40
C LEU A 42 16.85 17.69 0.71
N HIS A 43 17.93 18.44 0.94
CA HIS A 43 17.88 19.88 1.16
C HIS A 43 17.32 20.61 -0.07
N GLY A 44 17.84 20.32 -1.26
CA GLY A 44 17.39 20.93 -2.51
C GLY A 44 15.92 20.64 -2.81
N TYR A 45 15.46 19.41 -2.57
CA TYR A 45 14.06 19.04 -2.68
C TYR A 45 13.19 19.82 -1.70
N LEU A 46 13.51 19.81 -0.40
CA LEU A 46 12.72 20.51 0.62
C LEU A 46 12.67 22.02 0.39
N SER A 47 13.82 22.62 0.06
CA SER A 47 13.91 24.05 -0.27
C SER A 47 13.01 24.41 -1.45
N SER A 48 13.07 23.64 -2.54
CA SER A 48 12.28 23.89 -3.74
C SER A 48 10.78 23.63 -3.52
N ARG A 49 10.42 22.54 -2.83
CA ARG A 49 9.03 22.10 -2.62
C ARG A 49 8.26 23.04 -1.69
N TYR A 50 8.95 23.62 -0.71
CA TYR A 50 8.37 24.45 0.35
C TYR A 50 8.78 25.93 0.26
N ALA A 51 9.40 26.36 -0.84
CA ALA A 51 9.79 27.76 -1.08
C ALA A 51 8.61 28.73 -0.85
N ASN A 52 7.43 28.41 -1.38
CA ASN A 52 6.22 29.24 -1.25
C ASN A 52 5.66 29.30 0.18
N GLN A 53 6.08 28.39 1.06
CA GLN A 53 5.70 28.36 2.48
C GLN A 53 6.79 28.98 3.37
N GLY A 54 7.88 29.46 2.77
CA GLY A 54 8.97 30.13 3.45
C GLY A 54 9.78 29.20 4.37
N LEU A 55 9.90 27.91 4.04
CA LEU A 55 10.71 26.97 4.79
C LEU A 55 12.19 27.40 4.77
N THR A 56 12.78 27.60 5.95
CA THR A 56 14.13 28.16 6.07
C THR A 56 15.22 27.07 6.02
N ASP A 57 16.46 27.48 5.76
CA ASP A 57 17.62 26.59 5.77
C ASP A 57 17.84 25.92 7.13
N THR A 58 17.65 26.64 8.23
CA THR A 58 17.77 26.10 9.60
C THR A 58 16.71 25.05 9.87
N GLU A 59 15.46 25.29 9.45
CA GLU A 59 14.36 24.33 9.56
C GLU A 59 14.63 23.06 8.74
N ILE A 60 15.14 23.18 7.51
CA ILE A 60 15.54 22.03 6.69
C ILE A 60 16.65 21.22 7.38
N LYS A 61 17.67 21.90 7.92
CA LYS A 61 18.74 21.23 8.69
C LYS A 61 18.19 20.53 9.93
N SER A 62 17.19 21.10 10.60
CA SER A 62 16.52 20.44 11.73
C SER A 62 15.77 19.19 11.31
N ILE A 63 15.10 19.19 10.15
CA ILE A 63 14.44 17.99 9.60
C ILE A 63 15.47 16.90 9.32
N ILE A 64 16.57 17.25 8.64
CA ILE A 64 17.65 16.29 8.34
C ILE A 64 18.26 15.74 9.63
N LEU A 65 18.50 16.60 10.62
CA LEU A 65 19.00 16.19 11.94
C LEU A 65 18.04 15.24 12.66
N GLU A 66 16.72 15.49 12.60
CA GLU A 66 15.72 14.57 13.17
C GLU A 66 15.83 13.18 12.53
N LEU A 67 15.92 13.10 11.20
CA LEU A 67 16.09 11.83 10.47
C LEU A 67 17.38 11.12 10.86
N LYS A 68 18.48 11.86 11.05
CA LYS A 68 19.78 11.31 11.44
C LYS A 68 19.79 10.80 12.89
N SER A 69 19.04 11.49 13.77
CA SER A 69 18.96 11.16 15.20
C SER A 69 18.26 9.84 15.52
N LEU A 70 17.58 9.23 14.54
CA LEU A 70 16.98 7.90 14.70
C LEU A 70 18.08 6.87 15.00
N PRO A 71 18.00 6.13 16.13
CA PRO A 71 19.06 5.22 16.54
C PRO A 71 19.05 3.92 15.72
N ALA A 72 20.18 3.53 15.14
CA ALA A 72 20.31 2.24 14.45
C ALA A 72 20.32 1.03 15.40
N SER A 73 20.58 1.24 16.71
CA SER A 73 20.52 0.19 17.73
C SER A 73 19.12 -0.37 17.93
N ASP A 74 18.08 0.43 17.67
CA ASP A 74 16.68 0.01 17.63
C ASP A 74 16.16 0.11 16.19
N LEU A 75 16.77 -0.69 15.32
CA LEU A 75 16.60 -0.59 13.87
C LEU A 75 15.13 -0.69 13.44
N TYR A 76 14.36 -1.60 14.03
CA TYR A 76 12.97 -1.81 13.66
C TYR A 76 12.09 -0.61 14.03
N GLU A 77 12.18 -0.10 15.26
CA GLU A 77 11.39 1.07 15.67
C GLU A 77 11.84 2.35 14.95
N SER A 78 13.14 2.51 14.69
CA SER A 78 13.64 3.60 13.85
C SER A 78 13.11 3.53 12.42
N ASN A 79 13.12 2.34 11.80
CA ASN A 79 12.55 2.15 10.46
C ASN A 79 11.04 2.38 10.46
N LYS A 80 10.31 1.89 11.47
CA LYS A 80 8.87 2.10 11.61
C LYS A 80 8.54 3.60 11.73
N ARG A 81 9.27 4.34 12.57
CA ARG A 81 9.11 5.80 12.70
C ARG A 81 9.42 6.51 11.40
N PHE A 82 10.52 6.16 10.74
CA PHE A 82 10.88 6.75 9.45
C PHE A 82 9.82 6.47 8.37
N MET A 83 9.36 5.22 8.23
CA MET A 83 8.36 4.85 7.23
C MET A 83 7.04 5.59 7.45
N LYS A 84 6.66 5.88 8.70
CA LYS A 84 5.52 6.74 9.01
C LYS A 84 5.73 8.19 8.52
N MET A 85 6.90 8.78 8.80
CA MET A 85 7.23 10.13 8.29
C MET A 85 7.25 10.16 6.75
N LEU A 86 7.71 9.06 6.13
CA LEU A 86 7.80 8.93 4.67
C LEU A 86 6.43 8.81 4.01
N SER A 87 5.51 8.01 4.56
CA SER A 87 4.20 7.74 3.96
C SER A 87 3.13 8.78 4.32
N ASP A 88 3.14 9.25 5.58
CA ASP A 88 2.10 10.11 6.16
C ASP A 88 2.57 11.53 6.44
N GLY A 89 3.83 11.87 6.16
CA GLY A 89 4.39 13.18 6.46
C GLY A 89 4.40 13.51 7.96
N PHE A 90 4.69 14.76 8.29
CA PHE A 90 4.68 15.25 9.67
C PHE A 90 4.52 16.77 9.71
N ILE A 91 4.10 17.30 10.86
CA ILE A 91 3.98 18.74 11.07
C ILE A 91 5.32 19.26 11.60
N LEU A 92 5.92 20.19 10.86
CA LEU A 92 7.04 21.01 11.32
C LEU A 92 6.49 22.24 12.04
N LYS A 93 6.84 22.36 13.32
CA LYS A 93 6.64 23.59 14.08
C LYS A 93 7.67 24.63 13.69
N ARG A 94 7.20 25.82 13.32
CA ARG A 94 8.07 26.91 12.86
C ARG A 94 8.95 27.45 14.00
N GLU A 95 10.17 27.86 13.66
CA GLU A 95 11.05 28.58 14.60
C GLU A 95 10.42 29.92 15.02
N ASP A 96 9.82 30.62 14.06
CA ASP A 96 8.95 31.76 14.30
C ASP A 96 7.53 31.27 14.59
N HIS A 97 7.17 31.22 15.86
CA HIS A 97 5.85 30.78 16.32
C HIS A 97 4.67 31.66 15.85
N SER A 98 4.92 32.81 15.21
CA SER A 98 3.87 33.60 14.56
C SER A 98 3.46 33.05 13.19
N GLN A 99 4.31 32.23 12.57
CA GLN A 99 4.06 31.60 11.28
C GLN A 99 3.23 30.33 11.44
N LYS A 100 2.47 29.98 10.39
CA LYS A 100 1.73 28.71 10.37
C LYS A 100 2.71 27.54 10.24
N ASP A 101 2.47 26.50 11.01
CA ASP A 101 3.15 25.21 10.89
C ASP A 101 3.04 24.67 9.46
N ILE A 102 4.08 23.97 9.01
CA ILE A 102 4.15 23.37 7.68
C ILE A 102 3.97 21.87 7.81
N TYR A 103 3.13 21.29 6.95
CA TYR A 103 3.05 19.85 6.78
C TYR A 103 4.09 19.38 5.75
N ILE A 104 5.10 18.66 6.23
CA ILE A 104 6.25 18.19 5.46
C ILE A 104 5.99 16.77 4.96
N GLN A 105 6.32 16.54 3.70
CA GLN A 105 6.37 15.25 3.02
C GLN A 105 7.77 15.06 2.43
N LEU A 106 8.41 13.96 2.79
CA LEU A 106 9.75 13.62 2.35
C LEU A 106 9.81 13.15 0.88
N ILE A 107 8.66 12.77 0.31
CA ILE A 107 8.46 12.44 -1.09
C ILE A 107 7.27 13.26 -1.61
N ASP A 108 7.38 13.76 -2.83
CA ASP A 108 6.27 14.40 -3.53
C ASP A 108 5.33 13.33 -4.08
N TYR A 109 4.17 13.20 -3.46
CA TYR A 109 3.11 12.26 -3.87
C TYR A 109 2.04 12.91 -4.75
N THR A 110 2.27 14.14 -5.21
CA THR A 110 1.34 14.84 -6.10
C THR A 110 1.15 14.03 -7.39
N GLY A 111 -0.09 13.99 -7.88
CA GLY A 111 -0.46 13.26 -9.11
C GLY A 111 -0.87 11.79 -8.90
N LEU A 112 -0.61 11.18 -7.74
CA LEU A 112 -0.98 9.77 -7.50
C LEU A 112 -2.49 9.51 -7.50
N GLU A 113 -3.32 10.48 -7.10
CA GLU A 113 -4.79 10.34 -7.07
C GLU A 113 -5.43 10.43 -8.46
N LYS A 114 -4.69 10.95 -9.44
CA LYS A 114 -5.14 11.15 -10.82
C LYS A 114 -4.56 10.12 -11.79
N TYR A 115 -3.83 9.13 -11.29
CA TYR A 115 -3.30 8.05 -12.13
C TYR A 115 -4.44 7.15 -12.61
N LYS A 116 -5.08 7.58 -13.70
CA LYS A 116 -6.00 6.79 -14.50
C LYS A 116 -5.22 5.58 -15.03
N TYR A 117 -5.58 4.39 -14.59
CA TYR A 117 -5.37 3.22 -15.43
C TYR A 117 -6.30 3.40 -16.63
N SER A 118 -5.75 3.73 -17.80
CA SER A 118 -6.48 3.60 -19.05
C SER A 118 -6.69 2.10 -19.30
N ALA A 119 -7.74 1.55 -18.68
CA ALA A 119 -8.34 0.33 -19.17
C ALA A 119 -8.98 0.69 -20.51
N GLU A 120 -8.24 0.40 -21.60
CA GLU A 120 -8.69 0.38 -23.00
C GLU A 120 -8.79 1.80 -23.62
N GLU A 121 -8.23 2.15 -24.79
CA GLU A 121 -8.41 1.48 -26.10
C GLU A 121 -9.78 0.81 -26.28
N LEU A 122 -10.80 1.30 -25.55
CA LEU A 122 -12.19 1.12 -25.91
C LEU A 122 -12.48 2.16 -26.98
N ILE A 123 -12.58 1.67 -28.20
CA ILE A 123 -13.07 2.40 -29.36
C ILE A 123 -14.46 2.93 -29.01
N THR A 124 -14.55 4.19 -28.60
CA THR A 124 -15.73 5.02 -28.86
C THR A 124 -15.28 6.46 -29.03
N ILE A 125 -15.23 6.87 -30.29
CA ILE A 125 -15.07 8.26 -30.71
C ILE A 125 -16.28 9.03 -30.15
N VAL A 126 -16.04 10.13 -29.44
CA VAL A 126 -16.64 11.47 -29.64
C VAL A 126 -16.41 12.36 -28.39
N ALA A 127 -15.83 13.52 -28.69
CA ALA A 127 -15.88 14.81 -28.00
C ALA A 127 -15.16 15.02 -26.65
N ASP A 128 -14.14 15.88 -26.77
CA ASP A 128 -13.53 16.78 -25.79
C ASP A 128 -12.36 16.22 -24.97
N ILE A 129 -11.18 16.36 -25.60
CA ILE A 129 -9.89 16.31 -24.92
C ILE A 129 -9.79 17.61 -24.10
N GLU A 130 -10.29 17.59 -22.87
CA GLU A 130 -9.76 18.48 -21.84
C GLU A 130 -8.30 18.04 -21.60
N GLU A 131 -7.34 18.89 -21.97
CA GLU A 131 -5.93 18.74 -21.58
C GLU A 131 -5.85 18.75 -20.05
N GLU A 132 -5.95 17.56 -19.46
CA GLU A 132 -5.92 17.37 -18.02
C GLU A 132 -4.49 17.66 -17.53
N TYR A 133 -4.29 18.82 -16.88
CA TYR A 133 -3.01 19.19 -16.26
C TYR A 133 -2.63 18.14 -15.21
N ILE A 134 -1.76 17.20 -15.58
CA ILE A 134 -1.17 16.22 -14.67
C ILE A 134 -0.06 16.95 -13.89
N PRO A 135 -0.18 17.12 -12.56
CA PRO A 135 0.89 17.72 -11.78
C PRO A 135 2.18 16.92 -11.92
N GLU A 136 3.28 17.60 -12.21
CA GLU A 136 4.58 16.99 -12.45
C GLU A 136 5.20 16.44 -11.15
N ASP A 137 5.81 15.26 -11.25
CA ASP A 137 6.60 14.63 -10.18
C ASP A 137 7.89 15.40 -9.94
N LYS A 138 8.03 16.05 -8.78
CA LYS A 138 9.19 16.88 -8.44
C LYS A 138 10.27 16.16 -7.64
N ASN A 139 10.21 14.84 -7.52
CA ASN A 139 11.22 14.08 -6.78
C ASN A 139 12.55 13.98 -7.54
N ILE A 140 13.65 13.96 -6.80
CA ILE A 140 15.00 13.69 -7.31
C ILE A 140 15.27 12.19 -7.17
N TYR A 141 15.42 11.50 -8.29
CA TYR A 141 15.70 10.07 -8.34
C TYR A 141 17.17 9.80 -8.65
N ARG A 142 17.76 8.80 -8.00
CA ARG A 142 19.07 8.26 -8.38
C ARG A 142 19.14 6.75 -8.19
N PHE A 143 19.89 6.08 -9.05
CA PHE A 143 20.37 4.73 -8.80
C PHE A 143 21.88 4.78 -8.58
N VAL A 144 22.32 4.39 -7.38
CA VAL A 144 23.71 4.53 -6.95
C VAL A 144 24.33 3.15 -6.80
N THR A 145 25.44 2.89 -7.49
CA THR A 145 26.23 1.65 -7.31
C THR A 145 27.62 1.97 -6.77
N GLN A 146 28.33 0.97 -6.26
CA GLN A 146 29.70 1.11 -5.71
C GLN A 146 29.79 2.14 -4.56
N LEU A 147 28.75 2.23 -3.72
CA LEU A 147 28.73 3.12 -2.56
C LEU A 147 29.35 2.45 -1.33
N GLU A 148 30.50 2.96 -0.86
CA GLU A 148 31.13 2.46 0.36
C GLU A 148 30.45 3.00 1.62
N ILE A 149 29.75 2.15 2.37
CA ILE A 149 29.10 2.52 3.63
C ILE A 149 29.91 1.95 4.79
N TYR A 150 30.14 2.79 5.80
CA TYR A 150 30.93 2.46 6.97
C TYR A 150 30.03 2.39 8.20
N GLY A 151 30.04 1.25 8.88
CA GLY A 151 29.44 1.07 10.19
C GLY A 151 30.42 0.35 11.11
N SER A 152 30.01 -0.79 11.67
CA SER A 152 30.97 -1.67 12.38
C SER A 152 31.96 -2.34 11.41
N GLU A 153 31.54 -2.53 10.15
CA GLU A 153 32.37 -3.00 9.04
C GLU A 153 32.09 -2.15 7.80
N LYS A 154 33.03 -2.17 6.83
CA LYS A 154 32.79 -1.57 5.51
C LYS A 154 31.96 -2.52 4.64
N ARG A 155 30.88 -2.01 4.04
CA ARG A 155 30.05 -2.73 3.08
C ARG A 155 29.75 -1.89 1.84
N ILE A 156 29.54 -2.57 0.72
CA ILE A 156 29.23 -1.97 -0.57
C ILE A 156 28.00 -2.72 -1.10
N PRO A 157 26.78 -2.16 -0.94
CA PRO A 157 25.60 -2.68 -1.63
C PRO A 157 25.78 -2.60 -3.14
N ASP A 158 25.26 -3.59 -3.87
CA ASP A 158 25.39 -3.63 -5.33
C ASP A 158 24.61 -2.50 -6.02
N GLY A 159 23.52 -2.04 -5.39
CA GLY A 159 22.80 -0.85 -5.84
C GLY A 159 21.88 -0.27 -4.77
N ILE A 160 21.63 1.03 -4.84
CA ILE A 160 20.71 1.73 -3.95
C ILE A 160 19.87 2.72 -4.76
N VAL A 161 18.55 2.62 -4.67
CA VAL A 161 17.66 3.66 -5.19
C VAL A 161 17.44 4.73 -4.13
N TYR A 162 17.77 5.95 -4.50
CA TYR A 162 17.54 7.15 -3.72
C TYR A 162 16.35 7.94 -4.26
N ILE A 163 15.51 8.46 -3.37
CA ILE A 163 14.48 9.46 -3.67
C ILE A 163 14.70 10.65 -2.74
N ASN A 164 14.92 11.85 -3.29
CA ASN A 164 15.24 13.08 -2.56
C ASN A 164 16.38 12.87 -1.56
N GLY A 165 17.40 12.08 -1.93
CA GLY A 165 18.55 11.79 -1.08
C GLY A 165 18.31 10.78 0.06
N LEU A 166 17.15 10.12 0.12
CA LEU A 166 16.86 9.04 1.06
C LEU A 166 17.15 7.66 0.44
N PRO A 167 17.94 6.76 1.07
CA PRO A 167 18.27 5.43 0.54
C PRO A 167 17.14 4.42 0.79
N LEU A 168 16.15 4.38 -0.10
CA LEU A 168 14.90 3.67 0.16
C LEU A 168 14.92 2.21 -0.26
N VAL A 169 15.66 1.85 -1.32
CA VAL A 169 15.68 0.47 -1.82
C VAL A 169 17.11 -0.01 -2.01
N LEU A 170 17.46 -1.11 -1.35
CA LEU A 170 18.78 -1.74 -1.50
C LEU A 170 18.68 -2.95 -2.42
N PHE A 171 19.66 -3.09 -3.31
CA PHE A 171 19.81 -4.18 -4.25
C PHE A 171 21.01 -5.03 -3.87
N GLU A 172 20.84 -6.34 -4.04
CA GLU A 172 21.92 -7.30 -3.91
C GLU A 172 21.83 -8.33 -5.05
N PHE A 173 22.91 -8.45 -5.81
CA PHE A 173 23.04 -9.25 -7.00
C PHE A 173 23.91 -10.47 -6.76
N LYS A 174 23.58 -11.57 -7.44
CA LYS A 174 24.38 -12.80 -7.45
C LYS A 174 24.57 -13.30 -8.86
N SER A 175 25.68 -13.98 -9.09
CA SER A 175 25.99 -14.55 -10.40
C SER A 175 25.17 -15.81 -10.66
N ALA A 176 24.28 -15.81 -11.67
CA ALA A 176 23.52 -16.99 -12.10
C ALA A 176 24.38 -18.21 -12.49
N ILE A 177 25.66 -18.01 -12.85
CA ILE A 177 26.57 -19.09 -13.27
C ILE A 177 27.35 -19.73 -12.11
N ARG A 178 27.17 -19.28 -10.88
CA ARG A 178 27.87 -19.77 -9.69
C ARG A 178 26.90 -20.53 -8.80
N GLU A 179 27.03 -21.86 -8.74
CA GLU A 179 26.15 -22.72 -7.92
C GLU A 179 26.19 -22.37 -6.42
N ASP A 180 27.33 -21.85 -5.93
CA ASP A 180 27.52 -21.44 -4.54
C ASP A 180 26.95 -20.04 -4.23
N ALA A 181 26.59 -19.25 -5.25
CA ALA A 181 26.11 -17.88 -5.13
C ALA A 181 24.60 -17.80 -5.42
N THR A 182 23.78 -18.30 -4.49
CA THR A 182 22.33 -18.30 -4.64
C THR A 182 21.71 -16.95 -4.29
N ILE A 183 20.50 -16.68 -4.80
CA ILE A 183 19.70 -15.51 -4.39
C ILE A 183 19.38 -15.49 -2.87
N PHE A 184 19.42 -16.66 -2.20
CA PHE A 184 19.32 -16.73 -0.73
C PHE A 184 20.56 -16.13 -0.04
N ASN A 185 21.74 -16.20 -0.65
CA ASN A 185 22.92 -15.50 -0.14
C ASN A 185 22.77 -13.98 -0.24
N ALA A 186 22.11 -13.48 -1.29
CA ALA A 186 21.76 -12.06 -1.41
C ALA A 186 20.82 -11.63 -0.27
N TYR A 187 19.80 -12.43 0.00
CA TYR A 187 18.89 -12.23 1.14
C TYR A 187 19.65 -12.19 2.49
N ASN A 188 20.55 -13.15 2.74
CA ASN A 188 21.36 -13.17 3.97
C ASN A 188 22.31 -11.97 4.06
N GLN A 189 22.83 -11.49 2.94
CA GLN A 189 23.69 -10.32 2.91
C GLN A 189 22.93 -9.07 3.38
N LEU A 190 21.72 -8.86 2.89
CA LEU A 190 20.86 -7.74 3.31
C LEU A 190 20.35 -7.90 4.76
N THR A 191 19.77 -9.04 5.09
CA THR A 191 19.00 -9.20 6.35
C THR A 191 19.84 -9.57 7.57
N VAL A 192 21.04 -10.14 7.36
CA VAL A 192 21.94 -10.55 8.44
C VAL A 192 23.20 -9.71 8.44
N ARG A 193 23.93 -9.64 7.33
CA ARG A 193 25.25 -8.97 7.30
C ARG A 193 25.09 -7.46 7.36
N TYR A 194 24.34 -6.86 6.44
CA TYR A 194 24.17 -5.39 6.42
C TYR A 194 23.44 -4.89 7.67
N ARG A 195 22.47 -5.67 8.16
CA ARG A 195 21.81 -5.40 9.45
C ARG A 195 22.79 -5.32 10.63
N ARG A 196 23.83 -6.16 10.65
CA ARG A 196 24.88 -6.12 11.68
C ARG A 196 25.93 -5.04 11.42
N ASP A 197 26.32 -4.90 10.15
CA ASP A 197 27.53 -4.19 9.74
C ASP A 197 27.29 -2.71 9.46
N ILE A 198 26.17 -2.38 8.81
CA ILE A 198 25.81 -1.03 8.36
C ILE A 198 24.32 -0.71 8.64
N PRO A 199 23.82 -0.85 9.88
CA PRO A 199 22.40 -0.65 10.18
C PRO A 199 21.92 0.79 9.92
N GLU A 200 22.81 1.78 9.87
CA GLU A 200 22.50 3.19 9.60
C GLU A 200 21.72 3.41 8.29
N VAL A 201 22.08 2.73 7.20
CA VAL A 201 21.35 2.86 5.93
C VAL A 201 19.97 2.20 6.01
N LEU A 202 19.84 1.16 6.83
CA LEU A 202 18.62 0.35 6.92
C LEU A 202 17.52 1.04 7.74
N LYS A 203 17.84 2.10 8.49
CA LYS A 203 16.85 2.97 9.12
C LYS A 203 15.86 3.53 8.09
N TYR A 204 16.34 3.81 6.88
CA TYR A 204 15.56 4.43 5.81
C TYR A 204 14.98 3.43 4.80
N ASN A 205 15.26 2.14 4.97
CA ASN A 205 14.88 1.13 3.99
C ASN A 205 13.36 0.96 3.89
N ALA A 206 12.79 1.17 2.70
CA ALA A 206 11.43 0.80 2.37
C ALA A 206 11.32 -0.72 2.13
N PHE A 207 12.10 -1.24 1.19
CA PHE A 207 12.19 -2.66 0.85
C PHE A 207 13.53 -3.01 0.20
N CYS A 208 13.78 -4.29 -0.04
CA CYS A 208 15.00 -4.79 -0.66
C CYS A 208 14.68 -5.54 -1.96
N VAL A 209 15.64 -5.53 -2.89
CA VAL A 209 15.63 -6.34 -4.11
C VAL A 209 16.79 -7.32 -4.07
N ILE A 210 16.50 -8.57 -4.40
CA ILE A 210 17.50 -9.62 -4.60
C ILE A 210 17.35 -10.16 -6.02
N SER A 211 18.47 -10.34 -6.71
CA SER A 211 18.45 -10.86 -8.08
C SER A 211 19.68 -11.68 -8.44
N ASP A 212 19.48 -12.72 -9.24
CA ASP A 212 20.56 -13.40 -9.98
C ASP A 212 20.42 -13.23 -11.51
N GLY A 213 19.45 -12.40 -11.94
CA GLY A 213 19.05 -12.19 -13.33
C GLY A 213 17.90 -13.08 -13.79
N VAL A 214 17.84 -14.33 -13.31
CA VAL A 214 16.73 -15.25 -13.61
C VAL A 214 15.65 -15.15 -12.55
N ASN A 215 16.04 -15.10 -11.29
CA ASN A 215 15.15 -14.90 -10.16
C ASN A 215 15.27 -13.43 -9.73
N ASN A 216 14.18 -12.69 -9.77
CA ASN A 216 14.14 -11.28 -9.39
C ASN A 216 13.03 -11.10 -8.36
N LYS A 217 13.37 -10.73 -7.13
CA LYS A 217 12.41 -10.67 -6.02
C LYS A 217 12.56 -9.41 -5.20
N ALA A 218 11.46 -8.88 -4.73
CA ALA A 218 11.41 -7.80 -3.76
C ALA A 218 10.76 -8.27 -2.45
N GLY A 219 11.22 -7.74 -1.32
CA GLY A 219 10.70 -8.09 -0.01
C GLY A 219 11.16 -7.13 1.07
N SER A 220 10.57 -7.27 2.26
CA SER A 220 10.93 -6.45 3.42
C SER A 220 12.21 -6.95 4.07
N LEU A 221 13.03 -6.02 4.58
CA LEU A 221 14.17 -6.33 5.45
C LEU A 221 13.80 -7.20 6.66
N PHE A 222 12.58 -7.04 7.19
CA PHE A 222 12.08 -7.74 8.38
C PHE A 222 11.24 -8.98 8.03
N ALA A 223 11.13 -9.33 6.75
CA ALA A 223 10.37 -10.49 6.31
C ALA A 223 11.29 -11.70 6.09
N PRO A 224 10.84 -12.91 6.45
CA PRO A 224 11.48 -14.16 6.03
C PRO A 224 11.61 -14.28 4.50
N TYR A 225 12.55 -15.11 4.05
CA TYR A 225 12.88 -15.28 2.62
C TYR A 225 11.69 -15.72 1.75
N GLU A 226 10.79 -16.55 2.27
CA GLU A 226 9.58 -17.01 1.58
C GLU A 226 8.58 -15.88 1.25
N PHE A 227 8.78 -14.69 1.85
CA PHE A 227 7.99 -13.49 1.57
C PHE A 227 8.68 -12.50 0.62
N TYR A 228 9.76 -12.92 -0.03
CA TYR A 228 10.33 -12.21 -1.18
C TYR A 228 9.67 -12.73 -2.46
N TYR A 229 8.95 -11.83 -3.16
CA TYR A 229 8.13 -12.19 -4.32
C TYR A 229 8.64 -11.51 -5.58
N ALA A 230 8.46 -12.20 -6.71
CA ALA A 230 8.64 -11.59 -8.02
C ALA A 230 7.48 -10.64 -8.32
N TRP A 231 7.78 -9.53 -8.99
CA TRP A 231 6.77 -8.66 -9.56
C TRP A 231 6.54 -9.07 -11.02
N ARG A 232 5.46 -9.79 -11.31
CA ARG A 232 5.31 -10.54 -12.57
C ARG A 232 4.47 -9.87 -13.65
N ARG A 233 3.90 -8.69 -13.38
CA ARG A 233 2.93 -8.04 -14.27
C ARG A 233 3.15 -6.53 -14.33
N ILE A 234 3.10 -5.98 -15.55
CA ILE A 234 2.98 -4.53 -15.78
C ILE A 234 1.49 -4.23 -16.02
N ALA A 235 1.03 -3.06 -15.57
CA ALA A 235 -0.33 -2.63 -15.80
C ALA A 235 -0.71 -2.68 -17.29
N GLY A 236 -1.90 -3.20 -17.60
CA GLY A 236 -2.40 -3.32 -18.97
C GLY A 236 -1.86 -4.53 -19.74
N GLN A 237 -0.89 -5.28 -19.21
CA GLN A 237 -0.47 -6.56 -19.79
C GLN A 237 -1.18 -7.72 -19.09
N PRO A 238 -1.85 -8.62 -19.83
CA PRO A 238 -2.61 -9.73 -19.21
C PRO A 238 -1.71 -10.88 -18.75
N ASN A 239 -0.49 -11.00 -19.28
CA ASN A 239 0.36 -12.16 -19.06
C ASN A 239 1.32 -11.92 -17.88
N GLU A 240 1.29 -12.83 -16.91
CA GLU A 240 2.35 -12.94 -15.93
C GLU A 240 3.62 -13.49 -16.59
N VAL A 241 4.77 -12.96 -16.18
CA VAL A 241 6.08 -13.45 -16.64
C VAL A 241 6.93 -13.92 -15.47
N ASP A 242 7.87 -14.82 -15.75
CA ASP A 242 8.85 -15.32 -14.78
C ASP A 242 10.24 -15.44 -15.43
N GLY A 243 11.26 -15.79 -14.66
CA GLY A 243 12.62 -15.90 -15.18
C GLY A 243 13.19 -14.52 -15.51
N ILE A 244 13.94 -14.40 -16.61
CA ILE A 244 14.60 -13.15 -17.02
C ILE A 244 13.59 -12.01 -17.23
N ASP A 245 12.40 -12.33 -17.75
CA ASP A 245 11.35 -11.36 -18.02
C ASP A 245 10.79 -10.73 -16.72
N SER A 246 10.96 -11.41 -15.57
CA SER A 246 10.62 -10.86 -14.25
C SER A 246 11.48 -9.65 -13.87
N MET A 247 12.67 -9.48 -14.46
CA MET A 247 13.49 -8.28 -14.27
C MET A 247 12.83 -7.06 -14.91
N PHE A 248 12.36 -7.19 -16.16
CA PHE A 248 11.70 -6.10 -16.87
C PHE A 248 10.39 -5.71 -16.19
N THR A 249 9.59 -6.69 -15.78
CA THR A 249 8.34 -6.42 -15.05
C THR A 249 8.58 -5.90 -13.64
N LEU A 250 9.67 -6.26 -12.96
CA LEU A 250 10.07 -5.59 -11.72
C LEU A 250 10.35 -4.10 -11.96
N ILE A 251 11.12 -3.76 -13.00
CA ILE A 251 11.51 -2.37 -13.26
C ILE A 251 10.34 -1.54 -13.81
N GLN A 252 9.74 -1.94 -14.93
CA GLN A 252 8.61 -1.24 -15.57
C GLN A 252 7.31 -1.36 -14.74
N GLY A 253 7.24 -2.38 -13.89
CA GLY A 253 6.17 -2.56 -12.91
C GLY A 253 6.49 -1.81 -11.62
N MET A 254 7.10 -2.49 -10.66
CA MET A 254 7.31 -1.95 -9.32
C MET A 254 8.07 -0.61 -9.28
N PHE A 255 9.08 -0.42 -10.14
CA PHE A 255 9.90 0.81 -10.18
C PHE A 255 9.38 1.90 -11.12
N HIS A 256 8.26 1.71 -11.81
CA HIS A 256 7.59 2.85 -12.45
C HIS A 256 7.32 3.94 -11.41
N LYS A 257 7.78 5.18 -11.63
CA LYS A 257 7.85 6.22 -10.59
C LYS A 257 6.56 6.41 -9.79
N ASN A 258 5.41 6.44 -10.47
CA ASN A 258 4.11 6.57 -9.80
C ASN A 258 3.81 5.35 -8.92
N ARG A 259 4.13 4.15 -9.41
CA ARG A 259 3.88 2.90 -8.71
C ARG A 259 4.81 2.74 -7.51
N LEU A 260 6.10 3.09 -7.65
CA LEU A 260 7.04 3.06 -6.55
C LEU A 260 6.62 4.03 -5.44
N ARG A 261 6.31 5.28 -5.79
CA ARG A 261 5.79 6.30 -4.85
C ARG A 261 4.53 5.80 -4.15
N ASP A 262 3.63 5.19 -4.89
CA ASP A 262 2.40 4.66 -4.35
C ASP A 262 2.61 3.45 -3.42
N VAL A 263 3.48 2.52 -3.79
CA VAL A 263 3.85 1.38 -2.94
C VAL A 263 4.40 1.87 -1.61
N ILE A 264 5.34 2.83 -1.65
CA ILE A 264 5.92 3.44 -0.45
C ILE A 264 4.84 4.13 0.40
N ARG A 265 3.91 4.85 -0.22
CA ARG A 265 2.89 5.62 0.50
C ARG A 265 1.79 4.74 1.12
N ASN A 266 1.33 3.73 0.39
CA ASN A 266 0.05 3.08 0.65
C ASN A 266 0.11 1.56 0.78
N PHE A 267 1.24 0.91 0.48
CA PHE A 267 1.31 -0.55 0.38
C PHE A 267 2.45 -1.21 1.17
N ILE A 268 3.03 -0.48 2.11
CA ILE A 268 3.96 -1.03 3.11
C ILE A 268 3.30 -0.92 4.48
N PHE A 269 2.84 -2.05 5.01
CA PHE A 269 2.17 -2.11 6.30
C PHE A 269 3.17 -2.50 7.41
N ILE A 270 3.16 -1.75 8.51
CA ILE A 270 3.87 -2.06 9.74
C ILE A 270 2.86 -2.04 10.88
N PRO A 271 2.70 -3.12 11.66
CA PRO A 271 1.72 -3.16 12.75
C PRO A 271 2.03 -2.15 13.87
N ASP A 272 0.99 -1.58 14.47
CA ASP A 272 1.08 -0.59 15.56
C ASP A 272 1.81 -1.16 16.78
N THR A 273 1.53 -2.42 17.10
CA THR A 273 2.12 -3.18 18.20
C THR A 273 2.50 -4.58 17.72
N GLY A 274 3.50 -5.20 18.33
CA GLY A 274 3.92 -6.54 17.93
C GLY A 274 4.95 -7.10 18.87
N LYS A 275 4.98 -8.43 19.01
CA LYS A 275 6.07 -9.15 19.71
C LYS A 275 7.24 -9.46 18.79
N LYS A 276 7.06 -9.23 17.48
CA LYS A 276 8.02 -9.50 16.42
C LYS A 276 8.14 -8.25 15.56
N GLU A 277 9.28 -8.15 14.89
CA GLU A 277 9.51 -7.15 13.86
C GLU A 277 8.77 -7.59 12.59
N GLU A 278 7.75 -6.84 12.19
CA GLU A 278 6.92 -7.19 11.04
C GLU A 278 6.77 -5.96 10.13
N LYS A 279 7.17 -6.12 8.87
CA LYS A 279 6.92 -5.11 7.82
C LYS A 279 6.53 -5.84 6.55
N ILE A 280 5.33 -5.56 6.06
CA ILE A 280 4.68 -6.27 4.97
C ILE A 280 4.63 -5.36 3.74
N VAL A 281 5.40 -5.71 2.71
CA VAL A 281 5.36 -5.07 1.39
C VAL A 281 4.36 -5.84 0.54
N CYS A 282 3.48 -5.14 -0.17
CA CYS A 282 2.47 -5.80 -1.01
C CYS A 282 3.07 -6.67 -2.13
N ARG A 283 2.31 -7.67 -2.56
CA ARG A 283 2.53 -8.37 -3.83
C ARG A 283 1.84 -7.63 -4.98
N TYR A 284 2.30 -7.82 -6.21
CA TYR A 284 1.69 -7.16 -7.37
C TYR A 284 0.17 -7.41 -7.52
N PRO A 285 -0.40 -8.62 -7.28
CA PRO A 285 -1.85 -8.80 -7.40
C PRO A 285 -2.60 -7.99 -6.34
N GLN A 286 -2.05 -7.87 -5.13
CA GLN A 286 -2.67 -7.09 -4.06
C GLN A 286 -2.67 -5.59 -4.39
N TYR A 287 -1.58 -5.10 -4.99
CA TYR A 287 -1.46 -3.72 -5.45
C TYR A 287 -2.50 -3.39 -6.52
N TYR A 288 -2.54 -4.18 -7.59
CA TYR A 288 -3.47 -3.94 -8.70
C TYR A 288 -4.92 -4.14 -8.29
N ALA A 289 -5.24 -5.20 -7.53
CA ALA A 289 -6.59 -5.42 -7.00
C ALA A 289 -7.09 -4.25 -6.16
N ALA A 290 -6.30 -3.78 -5.19
CA ALA A 290 -6.72 -2.68 -4.32
C ALA A 290 -6.94 -1.38 -5.13
N ARG A 291 -6.10 -1.11 -6.14
CA ARG A 291 -6.26 0.05 -7.01
C ARG A 291 -7.46 -0.06 -7.93
N ALA A 292 -7.68 -1.21 -8.54
CA ALA A 292 -8.82 -1.44 -9.41
C ALA A 292 -10.15 -1.38 -8.64
N LEU A 293 -10.20 -1.99 -7.45
CA LEU A 293 -11.36 -1.88 -6.54
C LEU A 293 -11.60 -0.44 -6.09
N PHE A 294 -10.56 0.31 -5.74
CA PHE A 294 -10.69 1.72 -5.36
C PHE A 294 -11.36 2.55 -6.45
N GLU A 295 -10.92 2.42 -7.70
CA GLU A 295 -11.52 3.12 -8.84
C GLU A 295 -12.95 2.62 -9.14
N ASN A 296 -13.21 1.33 -8.97
CA ASN A 296 -14.55 0.79 -9.18
C ASN A 296 -15.55 1.28 -8.12
N ILE A 297 -15.13 1.32 -6.85
CA ILE A 297 -15.93 1.90 -5.74
C ILE A 297 -16.26 3.36 -6.02
N LYS A 298 -15.29 4.13 -6.54
CA LYS A 298 -15.46 5.54 -6.91
C LYS A 298 -16.57 5.71 -7.96
N LYS A 299 -16.57 4.86 -9.00
CA LYS A 299 -17.60 4.86 -10.06
C LYS A 299 -18.96 4.38 -9.54
N ALA A 300 -18.96 3.37 -8.68
CA ALA A 300 -20.17 2.76 -8.15
C ALA A 300 -20.82 3.57 -7.02
N GLN A 301 -20.16 4.61 -6.50
CA GLN A 301 -20.68 5.39 -5.37
C GLN A 301 -22.00 6.08 -5.72
N LYS A 302 -23.01 5.84 -4.88
CA LYS A 302 -24.30 6.55 -4.95
C LYS A 302 -24.12 8.03 -4.62
N PRO A 303 -24.98 8.94 -5.13
CA PRO A 303 -26.22 8.66 -5.85
C PRO A 303 -26.05 8.40 -7.36
N LEU A 304 -24.84 8.56 -7.90
CA LEU A 304 -24.60 8.47 -9.35
C LEU A 304 -24.38 7.03 -9.83
N GLY A 305 -23.68 6.22 -9.02
CA GLY A 305 -23.48 4.80 -9.28
C GLY A 305 -24.58 3.91 -8.70
N ASP A 306 -24.41 2.59 -8.87
CA ASP A 306 -25.38 1.57 -8.47
C ASP A 306 -25.13 0.97 -7.06
N GLY A 307 -24.03 1.35 -6.41
CA GLY A 307 -23.59 0.82 -5.12
C GLY A 307 -22.82 -0.51 -5.21
N LYS A 308 -22.47 -1.00 -6.42
CA LYS A 308 -21.75 -2.27 -6.62
C LYS A 308 -20.26 -2.03 -6.86
N GLY A 309 -19.48 -2.04 -5.78
CA GLY A 309 -18.05 -1.67 -5.75
C GLY A 309 -17.09 -2.69 -6.36
N GLY A 310 -17.57 -3.88 -6.72
CA GLY A 310 -16.83 -4.95 -7.40
C GLY A 310 -16.60 -6.18 -6.53
N THR A 311 -16.24 -7.28 -7.21
CA THR A 311 -15.85 -8.54 -6.57
C THR A 311 -14.37 -8.81 -6.83
N TYR A 312 -13.60 -9.11 -5.79
CA TYR A 312 -12.23 -9.61 -5.91
C TYR A 312 -12.18 -11.12 -5.65
N PHE A 313 -11.65 -11.82 -6.64
CA PHE A 313 -11.38 -13.24 -6.58
C PHE A 313 -9.92 -13.49 -6.18
N GLY A 314 -9.74 -14.16 -5.04
CA GLY A 314 -8.41 -14.52 -4.55
C GLY A 314 -8.42 -15.90 -3.93
N ALA A 315 -7.53 -16.77 -4.42
CA ALA A 315 -7.34 -18.10 -3.84
C ALA A 315 -7.08 -18.03 -2.32
N THR A 316 -7.49 -19.05 -1.57
CA THR A 316 -7.23 -19.14 -0.14
C THR A 316 -5.73 -19.04 0.15
N GLY A 317 -5.32 -18.18 1.08
CA GLY A 317 -3.91 -17.92 1.37
C GLY A 317 -3.21 -16.92 0.43
N SER A 318 -3.92 -16.32 -0.54
CA SER A 318 -3.39 -15.26 -1.42
C SER A 318 -3.08 -13.95 -0.68
N GLY A 319 -3.55 -13.80 0.57
CA GLY A 319 -3.38 -12.59 1.37
C GLY A 319 -4.52 -11.57 1.18
N LYS A 320 -5.77 -12.04 1.00
CA LYS A 320 -6.97 -11.19 0.87
C LYS A 320 -7.11 -10.17 2.00
N SER A 321 -6.78 -10.55 3.24
CA SER A 321 -6.80 -9.65 4.40
C SER A 321 -5.89 -8.44 4.23
N TYR A 322 -4.73 -8.60 3.59
CA TYR A 322 -3.85 -7.48 3.28
C TYR A 322 -4.39 -6.64 2.13
N THR A 323 -4.98 -7.24 1.10
CA THR A 323 -5.67 -6.48 0.03
C THR A 323 -6.80 -5.62 0.60
N MET A 324 -7.62 -6.15 1.51
CA MET A 324 -8.66 -5.38 2.22
C MET A 324 -8.06 -4.24 3.05
N LEU A 325 -6.93 -4.48 3.72
CA LEU A 325 -6.24 -3.46 4.51
C LEU A 325 -5.68 -2.32 3.63
N TYR A 326 -5.03 -2.66 2.51
CA TYR A 326 -4.52 -1.67 1.55
C TYR A 326 -5.66 -0.89 0.89
N LEU A 327 -6.75 -1.56 0.49
CA LEU A 327 -7.95 -0.90 -0.01
C LEU A 327 -8.53 0.07 1.02
N THR A 328 -8.66 -0.36 2.28
CA THR A 328 -9.13 0.50 3.37
C THR A 328 -8.22 1.73 3.54
N ARG A 329 -6.90 1.55 3.47
CA ARG A 329 -5.95 2.66 3.52
C ARG A 329 -6.13 3.66 2.36
N LEU A 330 -6.38 3.17 1.14
CA LEU A 330 -6.65 4.03 -0.02
C LEU A 330 -7.95 4.81 0.18
N LEU A 331 -9.02 4.14 0.61
CA LEU A 331 -10.34 4.75 0.85
C LEU A 331 -10.27 5.83 1.94
N MET A 332 -9.61 5.53 3.07
CA MET A 332 -9.54 6.43 4.22
C MET A 332 -8.71 7.69 3.95
N LYS A 333 -7.71 7.62 3.07
CA LYS A 333 -6.81 8.75 2.77
C LYS A 333 -7.09 9.44 1.44
N SER A 334 -8.17 9.06 0.79
CA SER A 334 -8.67 9.70 -0.42
C SER A 334 -9.44 10.97 -0.09
N GLU A 335 -9.09 12.07 -0.75
CA GLU A 335 -9.88 13.31 -0.67
C GLU A 335 -11.28 13.12 -1.24
N HIS A 336 -11.43 12.26 -2.26
CA HIS A 336 -12.72 11.99 -2.91
C HIS A 336 -13.77 11.42 -1.95
N PHE A 337 -13.38 10.48 -1.08
CA PHE A 337 -14.32 9.83 -0.17
C PHE A 337 -14.53 10.60 1.15
N GLY A 338 -13.71 11.62 1.42
CA GLY A 338 -13.88 12.52 2.58
C GLY A 338 -13.89 11.79 3.92
N SER A 339 -12.92 10.88 4.14
CA SER A 339 -12.89 9.97 5.30
C SER A 339 -14.19 9.15 5.39
N PRO A 340 -14.38 8.15 4.51
CA PRO A 340 -15.58 7.33 4.52
C PRO A 340 -15.69 6.51 5.81
N THR A 341 -16.87 5.99 6.09
CA THR A 341 -17.03 4.95 7.11
C THR A 341 -16.94 3.58 6.44
N VAL A 342 -16.05 2.72 6.91
CA VAL A 342 -15.87 1.37 6.38
C VAL A 342 -16.50 0.35 7.32
N VAL A 343 -17.33 -0.55 6.79
CA VAL A 343 -17.91 -1.66 7.54
C VAL A 343 -17.36 -2.96 6.96
N LEU A 344 -16.47 -3.61 7.70
CA LEU A 344 -15.88 -4.88 7.32
C LEU A 344 -16.77 -6.02 7.85
N ILE A 345 -17.24 -6.90 6.96
CA ILE A 345 -18.25 -7.92 7.27
C ILE A 345 -17.68 -9.29 6.96
N THR A 346 -17.88 -10.28 7.83
CA THR A 346 -17.58 -11.69 7.53
C THR A 346 -18.73 -12.61 7.93
N ASP A 347 -18.74 -13.82 7.37
CA ASP A 347 -19.74 -14.88 7.59
C ASP A 347 -19.43 -15.77 8.80
N ARG A 348 -18.34 -15.56 9.50
CA ARG A 348 -17.94 -16.39 10.65
C ARG A 348 -18.28 -15.70 11.97
N ASN A 349 -19.00 -16.40 12.86
CA ASN A 349 -19.28 -15.93 14.22
C ASN A 349 -17.99 -15.81 15.04
N ASP A 350 -17.04 -16.68 14.74
CA ASP A 350 -15.61 -16.62 15.04
C ASP A 350 -14.89 -15.73 14.02
N LEU A 351 -15.45 -14.55 13.75
CA LEU A 351 -14.87 -13.50 12.92
C LEU A 351 -13.37 -13.52 13.14
N ASP A 352 -12.61 -13.83 12.08
CA ASP A 352 -11.24 -14.29 12.19
C ASP A 352 -10.55 -13.41 13.21
N ASP A 353 -10.29 -13.97 14.40
CA ASP A 353 -9.68 -13.26 15.52
C ASP A 353 -8.42 -12.53 15.01
N GLN A 354 -7.80 -13.13 13.99
CA GLN A 354 -6.72 -12.62 13.16
C GLN A 354 -7.08 -11.37 12.34
N LEU A 355 -8.17 -11.36 11.56
CA LEU A 355 -8.59 -10.20 10.76
C LEU A 355 -8.93 -9.00 11.66
N SER A 356 -9.68 -9.25 12.74
CA SER A 356 -9.96 -8.21 13.75
C SER A 356 -8.68 -7.67 14.38
N LYS A 357 -7.81 -8.54 14.87
CA LYS A 357 -6.51 -8.15 15.44
C LYS A 357 -5.67 -7.39 14.41
N GLN A 358 -5.65 -7.80 13.15
CA GLN A 358 -4.88 -7.16 12.08
C GLN A 358 -5.34 -5.71 11.87
N PHE A 359 -6.65 -5.48 11.71
CA PHE A 359 -7.19 -4.13 11.50
C PHE A 359 -7.05 -3.24 12.72
N ILE A 360 -7.36 -3.76 13.91
CA ILE A 360 -7.17 -3.03 15.19
C ILE A 360 -5.71 -2.61 15.38
N ASN A 361 -4.78 -3.45 14.92
CA ASN A 361 -3.35 -3.20 14.99
C ASN A 361 -2.80 -2.42 13.78
N ALA A 362 -3.68 -1.82 12.98
CA ALA A 362 -3.36 -1.04 11.80
C ALA A 362 -3.99 0.36 11.82
N ARG A 363 -4.34 0.89 13.00
CA ARG A 363 -4.94 2.23 13.15
C ARG A 363 -4.03 3.31 12.56
N THR A 364 -2.73 3.26 12.89
CA THR A 364 -1.77 4.24 12.35
C THR A 364 -1.68 4.11 10.85
N PHE A 365 -1.58 2.87 10.34
CA PHE A 365 -1.49 2.61 8.92
C PHE A 365 -2.71 3.16 8.19
N ILE A 366 -3.92 2.75 8.59
CA ILE A 366 -5.22 3.21 8.05
C ILE A 366 -5.35 4.74 8.14
N GLY A 367 -4.87 5.32 9.24
CA GLY A 367 -4.94 6.75 9.53
C GLY A 367 -6.22 7.16 10.26
N ASP A 368 -6.85 6.24 10.99
CA ASP A 368 -8.02 6.50 11.81
C ASP A 368 -7.91 5.69 13.11
N ASN A 369 -8.17 6.33 14.26
CA ASN A 369 -8.10 5.68 15.57
C ASN A 369 -9.35 4.84 15.88
N THR A 370 -10.47 5.13 15.23
CA THR A 370 -11.73 4.38 15.36
C THR A 370 -11.69 3.16 14.44
N VAL A 371 -10.89 2.17 14.83
CA VAL A 371 -10.92 0.82 14.23
C VAL A 371 -11.32 -0.17 15.31
N GLU A 372 -12.54 -0.69 15.22
CA GLU A 372 -13.21 -1.36 16.34
C GLU A 372 -14.06 -2.55 15.87
N SER A 373 -14.07 -3.60 16.68
CA SER A 373 -15.05 -4.67 16.54
C SER A 373 -16.41 -4.20 17.08
N VAL A 374 -17.46 -4.70 16.45
CA VAL A 374 -18.85 -4.45 16.83
C VAL A 374 -19.34 -5.63 17.65
N GLU A 375 -20.01 -5.40 18.77
CA GLU A 375 -20.54 -6.46 19.63
C GLU A 375 -21.94 -6.92 19.22
N SER A 376 -22.76 -5.99 18.72
CA SER A 376 -24.15 -6.26 18.31
C SER A 376 -24.63 -5.29 17.23
N ARG A 377 -25.80 -5.57 16.64
CA ARG A 377 -26.46 -4.65 15.72
C ARG A 377 -26.78 -3.29 16.36
N ALA A 378 -27.14 -3.30 17.64
CA ALA A 378 -27.46 -2.08 18.41
C ALA A 378 -26.19 -1.23 18.62
N ASP A 379 -25.07 -1.88 18.91
CA ASP A 379 -23.76 -1.24 19.02
C ASP A 379 -23.32 -0.64 17.67
N LEU A 380 -23.50 -1.35 16.55
CA LEU A 380 -23.24 -0.78 15.22
C LEU A 380 -24.11 0.43 14.94
N ARG A 381 -25.38 0.39 15.35
CA ARG A 381 -26.29 1.54 15.22
C ARG A 381 -25.79 2.73 16.00
N GLU A 382 -25.42 2.57 17.26
CA GLU A 382 -24.88 3.65 18.08
C GLU A 382 -23.61 4.24 17.45
N LYS A 383 -22.71 3.39 16.94
CA LYS A 383 -21.46 3.81 16.28
C LYS A 383 -21.67 4.57 14.97
N LEU A 384 -22.76 4.28 14.24
CA LEU A 384 -23.09 4.91 12.96
C LEU A 384 -24.02 6.12 13.09
N GLN A 385 -24.90 6.14 14.09
CA GLN A 385 -25.85 7.24 14.31
C GLN A 385 -25.11 8.56 14.57
N GLY A 386 -25.50 9.60 13.83
CA GLY A 386 -24.89 10.93 13.95
C GLY A 386 -23.45 11.04 13.42
N ARG A 387 -22.81 9.94 13.02
CA ARG A 387 -21.44 9.93 12.50
C ARG A 387 -21.40 10.60 11.13
N GLN A 388 -20.54 11.62 11.00
CA GLN A 388 -20.38 12.38 9.75
C GLN A 388 -19.24 11.84 8.87
N SER A 389 -18.21 11.25 9.46
CA SER A 389 -17.05 10.71 8.75
C SER A 389 -16.27 9.70 9.61
N GLY A 390 -15.35 8.99 8.95
CA GLY A 390 -14.36 8.12 9.55
C GLY A 390 -14.92 6.83 10.14
N GLY A 391 -14.02 6.05 10.73
CA GLY A 391 -14.32 4.79 11.40
C GLY A 391 -14.28 3.57 10.49
N VAL A 392 -13.68 2.50 11.02
CA VAL A 392 -13.66 1.16 10.44
C VAL A 392 -14.25 0.19 11.45
N PHE A 393 -15.40 -0.40 11.12
CA PHE A 393 -16.16 -1.26 12.01
C PHE A 393 -16.17 -2.69 11.53
N LEU A 394 -15.71 -3.61 12.37
CA LEU A 394 -15.60 -5.03 12.04
C LEU A 394 -16.78 -5.78 12.68
N THR A 395 -17.58 -6.43 11.85
CA THR A 395 -18.82 -7.09 12.27
C THR A 395 -19.07 -8.39 11.52
N THR A 396 -19.99 -9.19 12.04
CA THR A 396 -20.43 -10.42 11.39
C THR A 396 -21.76 -10.21 10.70
N ILE A 397 -22.02 -10.94 9.62
CA ILE A 397 -23.29 -10.83 8.88
C ILE A 397 -24.49 -11.27 9.71
N GLN A 398 -24.30 -12.19 10.66
CA GLN A 398 -25.36 -12.70 11.54
C GLN A 398 -25.95 -11.61 12.45
N LYS A 399 -25.22 -10.51 12.67
CA LYS A 399 -25.72 -9.35 13.43
C LYS A 399 -26.78 -8.56 12.65
N PHE A 400 -26.90 -8.74 11.33
CA PHE A 400 -27.94 -8.11 10.51
C PHE A 400 -29.20 -8.98 10.47
N THR A 401 -29.90 -9.08 11.60
CA THR A 401 -31.15 -9.83 11.76
C THR A 401 -32.21 -9.04 12.53
N GLY A 402 -33.47 -9.47 12.41
CA GLY A 402 -34.57 -9.06 13.29
C GLY A 402 -35.27 -7.76 12.90
N ASP A 403 -34.57 -6.80 12.29
CA ASP A 403 -35.15 -5.52 11.85
C ASP A 403 -34.32 -4.82 10.75
N THR A 404 -35.00 -4.13 9.84
CA THR A 404 -34.48 -3.31 8.73
C THR A 404 -34.32 -1.83 9.11
N GLU A 405 -34.40 -1.49 10.40
CA GLU A 405 -34.16 -0.12 10.88
C GLU A 405 -32.86 0.48 10.30
N LEU A 406 -33.01 1.65 9.71
CA LEU A 406 -31.97 2.39 9.03
C LEU A 406 -30.78 2.65 9.97
N LEU A 407 -29.58 2.30 9.50
CA LEU A 407 -28.32 2.56 10.21
C LEU A 407 -27.68 3.86 9.74
N SER A 408 -27.73 4.14 8.44
CA SER A 408 -27.21 5.37 7.85
C SER A 408 -27.74 5.55 6.43
N GLU A 409 -28.02 6.79 6.04
CA GLU A 409 -28.34 7.17 4.66
C GLU A 409 -27.15 7.75 3.90
N ARG A 410 -25.97 7.82 4.54
CA ARG A 410 -24.77 8.40 3.93
C ARG A 410 -24.30 7.58 2.72
N THR A 411 -23.81 8.29 1.70
CA THR A 411 -23.23 7.69 0.48
C THR A 411 -21.74 7.38 0.61
N ASN A 412 -21.06 7.91 1.64
CA ASN A 412 -19.67 7.61 1.95
C ASN A 412 -19.56 6.51 3.03
N VAL A 413 -20.40 5.47 2.90
CA VAL A 413 -20.30 4.22 3.67
C VAL A 413 -19.92 3.11 2.71
N ILE A 414 -18.86 2.37 3.02
CA ILE A 414 -18.32 1.31 2.17
C ILE A 414 -18.34 0.00 2.96
N CYS A 415 -19.07 -0.99 2.45
CA CYS A 415 -19.14 -2.32 3.04
C CYS A 415 -18.19 -3.26 2.32
N ILE A 416 -17.23 -3.85 3.05
CA ILE A 416 -16.29 -4.82 2.51
C ILE A 416 -16.60 -6.18 3.13
N SER A 417 -17.10 -7.11 2.32
CA SER A 417 -17.47 -8.45 2.76
C SER A 417 -16.36 -9.45 2.46
N ASP A 418 -15.77 -10.04 3.51
CA ASP A 418 -14.87 -11.18 3.39
C ASP A 418 -15.68 -12.48 3.27
N GLU A 419 -15.14 -13.41 2.48
CA GLU A 419 -15.80 -14.67 2.13
C GLU A 419 -17.26 -14.45 1.68
N ALA A 420 -17.42 -13.59 0.67
CA ALA A 420 -18.70 -13.21 0.08
C ALA A 420 -19.42 -14.42 -0.55
N HIS A 421 -20.13 -15.17 0.29
CA HIS A 421 -20.85 -16.41 0.00
C HIS A 421 -22.37 -16.25 0.15
N ARG A 422 -23.08 -17.38 0.20
CA ARG A 422 -24.54 -17.49 0.17
C ARG A 422 -25.28 -16.66 1.22
N SER A 423 -24.76 -16.49 2.43
CA SER A 423 -25.42 -15.73 3.50
C SER A 423 -25.38 -14.21 3.26
N GLN A 424 -24.37 -13.75 2.52
CA GLN A 424 -24.10 -12.36 2.16
C GLN A 424 -24.81 -11.92 0.87
N ILE A 425 -25.43 -12.87 0.14
CA ILE A 425 -26.11 -12.59 -1.15
C ILE A 425 -27.59 -12.97 -1.15
N ASN A 426 -28.07 -13.69 -0.12
CA ASN A 426 -29.46 -14.13 -0.09
C ASN A 426 -30.39 -12.96 0.25
N LEU A 427 -31.05 -12.43 -0.77
CA LEU A 427 -32.06 -11.37 -0.66
C LEU A 427 -33.49 -11.91 -0.56
N ASP A 428 -33.66 -13.24 -0.59
CA ASP A 428 -34.95 -13.88 -0.71
C ASP A 428 -35.77 -13.81 0.58
N GLN A 429 -37.08 -13.73 0.41
CA GLN A 429 -38.05 -13.83 1.50
C GLN A 429 -38.33 -15.30 1.83
N LYS A 430 -38.07 -15.70 3.07
CA LYS A 430 -38.50 -16.97 3.65
C LYS A 430 -39.83 -16.78 4.37
N ILE A 431 -40.81 -17.60 4.02
CA ILE A 431 -42.12 -17.64 4.67
C ILE A 431 -42.17 -18.89 5.54
N ARG A 432 -42.36 -18.72 6.84
CA ARG A 432 -42.62 -19.81 7.79
C ARG A 432 -44.03 -19.69 8.34
N ILE A 433 -44.85 -20.69 8.07
CA ILE A 433 -46.20 -20.79 8.61
C ILE A 433 -46.09 -21.59 9.91
N THR A 434 -46.41 -20.96 11.03
CA THR A 434 -46.51 -21.59 12.36
C THR A 434 -47.97 -21.63 12.80
N GLU A 435 -48.30 -22.45 13.80
CA GLU A 435 -49.66 -22.50 14.39
C GLU A 435 -50.12 -21.13 14.93
N SER A 436 -49.18 -20.23 15.22
CA SER A 436 -49.38 -18.86 15.69
C SER A 436 -49.44 -17.79 14.57
N GLY A 437 -49.26 -18.15 13.29
CA GLY A 437 -49.37 -17.23 12.15
C GLY A 437 -48.31 -17.39 11.05
N VAL A 438 -48.29 -16.47 10.09
CA VAL A 438 -47.29 -16.44 9.01
C VAL A 438 -46.15 -15.50 9.40
N THR A 439 -44.95 -16.05 9.60
CA THR A 439 -43.73 -15.27 9.83
C THR A 439 -42.95 -15.12 8.53
N LYS A 440 -42.60 -13.89 8.17
CA LYS A 440 -41.76 -13.55 7.01
C LYS A 440 -40.39 -13.14 7.53
N SER A 441 -39.33 -13.79 7.07
CA SER A 441 -37.94 -13.38 7.34
C SER A 441 -37.17 -13.26 6.02
N PHE A 442 -36.17 -12.39 5.97
CA PHE A 442 -35.30 -12.28 4.80
C PHE A 442 -33.92 -12.89 5.10
N GLY A 443 -33.10 -13.09 4.07
CA GLY A 443 -31.67 -13.35 4.29
C GLY A 443 -30.94 -12.11 4.83
N PHE A 444 -29.78 -12.32 5.47
CA PHE A 444 -29.03 -11.25 6.15
C PHE A 444 -28.60 -10.12 5.20
N ALA A 445 -28.29 -10.47 3.95
CA ALA A 445 -27.97 -9.50 2.90
C ALA A 445 -29.08 -8.44 2.77
N LYS A 446 -30.35 -8.86 2.74
CA LYS A 446 -31.47 -7.91 2.60
C LYS A 446 -31.52 -6.93 3.78
N TYR A 447 -31.37 -7.45 5.01
CA TYR A 447 -31.33 -6.59 6.18
C TYR A 447 -30.15 -5.60 6.14
N LEU A 448 -28.97 -6.04 5.68
CA LEU A 448 -27.80 -5.18 5.51
C LEU A 448 -28.05 -4.07 4.49
N HIS A 449 -28.53 -4.41 3.30
CA HIS A 449 -28.79 -3.45 2.22
C HIS A 449 -29.90 -2.46 2.57
N ASP A 450 -31.00 -2.93 3.17
CA ASP A 450 -32.09 -2.05 3.61
C ASP A 450 -31.65 -1.11 4.75
N SER A 451 -30.70 -1.54 5.58
CA SER A 451 -30.16 -0.72 6.68
C SER A 451 -29.13 0.32 6.22
N LEU A 452 -28.47 0.09 5.08
CA LEU A 452 -27.43 0.95 4.49
C LEU A 452 -27.71 1.18 3.00
N PRO A 453 -28.85 1.80 2.64
CA PRO A 453 -29.36 1.82 1.27
C PRO A 453 -28.46 2.56 0.27
N ASN A 454 -27.62 3.47 0.76
CA ASN A 454 -26.74 4.30 -0.04
C ASN A 454 -25.25 3.89 0.02
N ALA A 455 -24.93 2.78 0.68
CA ALA A 455 -23.56 2.28 0.76
C ALA A 455 -23.09 1.63 -0.54
N THR A 456 -21.77 1.57 -0.71
CA THR A 456 -21.11 0.80 -1.77
C THR A 456 -20.62 -0.54 -1.22
N PHE A 457 -20.95 -1.64 -1.88
CA PHE A 457 -20.67 -3.00 -1.42
C PHE A 457 -19.57 -3.65 -2.25
N VAL A 458 -18.56 -4.22 -1.58
CA VAL A 458 -17.39 -4.88 -2.19
C VAL A 458 -17.29 -6.30 -1.65
N GLY A 459 -17.10 -7.29 -2.52
CA GLY A 459 -17.01 -8.69 -2.14
C GLY A 459 -15.60 -9.25 -2.32
N PHE A 460 -15.07 -9.93 -1.31
CA PHE A 460 -13.85 -10.74 -1.39
C PHE A 460 -14.22 -12.21 -1.29
N THR A 461 -13.81 -13.04 -2.25
CA THR A 461 -14.15 -14.47 -2.23
C THR A 461 -13.07 -15.34 -2.85
N GLY A 462 -12.96 -16.57 -2.35
CA GLY A 462 -12.15 -17.63 -2.98
C GLY A 462 -12.93 -18.52 -3.94
N THR A 463 -14.26 -18.36 -4.05
CA THR A 463 -15.13 -19.13 -4.97
C THR A 463 -16.37 -18.28 -5.33
N PRO A 464 -16.31 -17.44 -6.37
CA PRO A 464 -17.45 -16.62 -6.77
C PRO A 464 -18.57 -17.50 -7.34
N ILE A 465 -19.81 -17.09 -7.09
CA ILE A 465 -21.01 -17.61 -7.74
C ILE A 465 -21.75 -16.44 -8.39
N ASP A 466 -22.59 -16.69 -9.41
CA ASP A 466 -23.24 -15.61 -10.18
C ASP A 466 -23.98 -14.60 -9.30
N ALA A 467 -24.66 -15.09 -8.26
CA ALA A 467 -25.38 -14.25 -7.29
C ALA A 467 -24.46 -13.32 -6.45
N THR A 468 -23.16 -13.59 -6.37
CA THR A 468 -22.16 -12.67 -5.79
C THR A 468 -22.04 -11.42 -6.67
N LEU A 469 -22.04 -11.57 -8.00
CA LEU A 469 -21.90 -10.46 -8.93
C LEU A 469 -23.14 -9.56 -8.95
N ASP A 470 -24.32 -10.12 -8.68
CA ASP A 470 -25.57 -9.34 -8.56
C ASP A 470 -25.53 -8.35 -7.41
N VAL A 471 -24.83 -8.69 -6.32
CA VAL A 471 -24.77 -7.89 -5.09
C VAL A 471 -23.58 -6.94 -5.09
N PHE A 472 -22.40 -7.46 -5.43
CA PHE A 472 -21.15 -6.72 -5.30
C PHE A 472 -20.70 -6.10 -6.62
N GLY A 473 -21.18 -6.59 -7.77
CA GLY A 473 -20.73 -6.18 -9.10
C GLY A 473 -19.73 -7.16 -9.71
N GLN A 474 -19.33 -6.88 -10.96
CA GLN A 474 -18.44 -7.73 -11.75
C GLN A 474 -17.09 -7.97 -11.06
N GLU A 475 -16.43 -9.04 -11.47
CA GLU A 475 -15.05 -9.31 -11.05
C GLU A 475 -14.15 -8.16 -11.52
N VAL A 476 -13.38 -7.64 -10.57
CA VAL A 476 -12.39 -6.59 -10.85
C VAL A 476 -11.04 -7.27 -11.00
N ASP A 477 -10.60 -7.41 -12.25
CA ASP A 477 -9.33 -8.06 -12.61
C ASP A 477 -8.14 -7.36 -11.91
N ALA A 478 -7.21 -8.17 -11.43
CA ALA A 478 -6.04 -7.77 -10.64
C ALA A 478 -4.74 -8.00 -11.40
#